data_AF-A0A1H3ZVF1-F1
#
_entry.id   AF-A0A1H3ZVF1-F1
#
_cell.length_a   1.000
_cell.length_b   1.000
_cell.length_c   1.000
_cell.angle_alpha   90.00
_cell.angle_beta   90.00
_cell.angle_gamma   90.00
#
_symmetry.space_group_name_H-M   'P 1'
#
loop_
_entity.id
_entity.type
_entity.pdbx_description
1 polymer ?
#
loop_
_entity_poly.entity_id
_entity_poly.type
_entity_poly.pdbx_seq_one_letter_code
_entity_poly.pdbx_strand_id
1 'polypeptide(L)'
;MIKTKSIFDKIGFYSCLPILIYFSLLVFISDKPIEAIDVVRFFGELLSLPFLVILIFNFLYSLYKLIKEKSKMYFLIFSISLINIMMLSIATYLDLSI
;
A
#
# COMPACT_ATOMS: atom_id res chain seq x y z
N MET A 1 -4.68 23.67 1.46
CA MET A 1 -4.77 23.26 0.04
C MET A 1 -3.43 22.68 -0.39
N ILE A 2 -3.35 21.37 -0.63
CA ILE A 2 -2.10 20.69 -1.00
C ILE A 2 -1.77 21.08 -2.45
N LYS A 3 -0.70 21.87 -2.65
CA LYS A 3 -0.22 22.23 -3.99
C LYS A 3 0.58 21.06 -4.57
N THR A 4 -0.07 20.22 -5.36
CA THR A 4 0.59 19.22 -6.20
C THR A 4 1.23 19.92 -7.39
N LYS A 5 2.54 19.75 -7.57
CA LYS A 5 3.27 20.38 -8.68
C LYS A 5 3.31 19.47 -9.91
N SER A 6 3.29 18.15 -9.71
CA SER A 6 3.37 17.15 -10.78
C SER A 6 2.12 16.27 -10.84
N ILE A 7 1.78 15.80 -12.04
CA ILE A 7 0.76 14.75 -12.26
C ILE A 7 1.13 13.48 -11.48
N PHE A 8 2.43 13.16 -11.38
CA PHE A 8 2.92 12.03 -10.60
C PHE A 8 2.61 12.16 -9.10
N ASP A 9 2.64 13.38 -8.54
CA ASP A 9 2.32 13.60 -7.13
C ASP A 9 0.83 13.35 -6.86
N LYS A 10 -0.04 13.75 -7.80
CA LYS A 10 -1.48 13.47 -7.71
C LYS A 10 -1.73 11.97 -7.80
N ILE A 11 -1.17 11.30 -8.81
CA ILE A 11 -1.35 9.86 -9.00
C ILE A 11 -0.85 9.09 -7.79
N GLY A 12 0.34 9.40 -7.27
CA GLY A 12 0.90 8.73 -6.10
C GLY A 12 0.05 8.88 -4.84
N PHE A 13 -0.49 10.08 -4.60
CA PHE A 13 -1.37 10.30 -3.45
C PHE A 13 -2.72 9.60 -3.59
N TYR A 14 -3.35 9.69 -4.76
CA TYR A 14 -4.65 9.07 -4.98
C TYR A 14 -4.57 7.54 -5.08
N SER A 15 -3.42 6.97 -5.43
CA SER A 15 -3.22 5.51 -5.43
C SER A 15 -2.93 4.93 -4.05
N CYS A 16 -2.31 5.69 -3.13
CA CYS A 16 -2.00 5.22 -1.78
C CYS A 16 -3.24 4.83 -0.95
N LEU A 17 -4.34 5.57 -1.07
CA LEU A 17 -5.57 5.32 -0.28
C LEU A 17 -6.28 4.01 -0.67
N PRO A 18 -6.58 3.76 -1.97
CA PRO A 18 -7.11 2.48 -2.42
C PRO A 18 -6.20 1.30 -2.08
N ILE A 19 -4.88 1.46 -2.22
CA ILE A 19 -3.90 0.42 -1.89
C ILE A 19 -3.96 0.08 -0.39
N LEU A 20 -4.08 1.09 0.48
CA LEU A 20 -4.24 0.89 1.91
C LEU A 20 -5.49 0.07 2.24
N ILE A 21 -6.64 0.51 1.73
CA ILE A 21 -7.93 -0.18 1.97
C ILE A 21 -7.85 -1.62 1.47
N TYR A 22 -7.28 -1.82 0.27
CA TYR A 22 -7.13 -3.11 -0.35
C TYR A 22 -6.31 -4.08 0.50
N PHE A 23 -5.09 -3.70 0.88
CA PHE A 23 -4.22 -4.59 1.66
C PHE A 23 -4.74 -4.80 3.08
N SER A 24 -5.41 -3.81 3.70
CA SER A 24 -6.04 -4.00 5.00
C SER A 24 -7.17 -5.03 4.95
N LEU A 25 -7.99 -5.02 3.89
CA LEU A 25 -9.02 -6.03 3.67
C LEU A 25 -8.40 -7.41 3.41
N LEU A 26 -7.34 -7.47 2.62
CA LEU A 26 -6.65 -8.72 2.29
C LEU A 26 -6.06 -9.39 3.53
N VAL A 27 -5.40 -8.61 4.40
CA VAL A 27 -4.88 -9.11 5.69
C VAL A 27 -6.03 -9.58 6.60
N PHE A 28 -7.13 -8.83 6.70
CA PHE A 28 -8.28 -9.22 7.51
C PHE A 28 -8.94 -10.53 7.04
N ILE A 29 -9.11 -10.70 5.72
CA ILE A 29 -9.66 -11.92 5.13
C ILE A 29 -8.71 -13.11 5.33
N SER A 30 -7.39 -12.87 5.24
CA SER A 30 -6.38 -13.90 5.49
C SER A 30 -6.44 -14.45 6.92
N ASP A 31 -6.60 -13.58 7.92
CA ASP A 31 -6.67 -13.97 9.33
C ASP A 31 -8.01 -14.64 9.71
N LYS A 32 -9.09 -14.35 8.98
CA LYS A 32 -10.44 -14.90 9.22
C LYS A 32 -11.05 -15.40 7.92
N PRO A 33 -10.59 -16.57 7.41
CA PRO A 33 -11.08 -17.11 6.15
C PRO A 33 -12.56 -17.41 6.28
N ILE A 34 -13.38 -16.72 5.48
CA ILE A 34 -14.77 -17.09 5.28
C ILE A 34 -14.74 -18.29 4.33
N GLU A 35 -15.35 -19.42 4.74
CA GLU A 35 -15.30 -20.72 4.03
C GLU A 35 -15.81 -20.69 2.57
N ALA A 36 -16.36 -19.55 2.13
CA ALA A 36 -16.69 -19.30 0.75
C ALA A 36 -15.84 -18.13 0.25
N ILE A 37 -14.91 -18.41 -0.66
CA ILE A 37 -14.95 -18.01 -2.08
C ILE A 37 -13.50 -18.04 -2.59
N ASP A 38 -13.06 -19.18 -3.15
CA ASP A 38 -11.76 -19.31 -3.84
C ASP A 38 -11.57 -18.24 -4.93
N VAL A 39 -12.68 -17.77 -5.52
CA VAL A 39 -12.71 -16.69 -6.50
C VAL A 39 -12.27 -15.34 -5.90
N VAL A 40 -12.66 -15.01 -4.66
CA VAL A 40 -12.28 -13.78 -3.96
C VAL A 40 -10.81 -13.84 -3.59
N ARG A 41 -10.33 -15.00 -3.17
CA ARG A 41 -8.91 -15.23 -2.93
C ARG A 41 -8.09 -15.07 -4.21
N PHE A 42 -8.53 -15.66 -5.33
CA PHE A 42 -7.87 -15.53 -6.63
C PHE A 42 -7.81 -14.08 -7.13
N PHE A 43 -8.93 -13.35 -7.11
CA PHE A 43 -8.95 -11.94 -7.51
C PHE A 43 -8.15 -11.05 -6.54
N GLY A 44 -8.15 -11.40 -5.25
CA GLY A 44 -7.29 -10.80 -4.23
C GLY A 44 -5.79 -11.06 -4.46
N GLU A 45 -5.41 -12.22 -4.97
CA GLU A 45 -4.00 -12.49 -5.30
C GLU A 45 -3.60 -11.78 -6.61
N LEU A 46 -4.49 -11.73 -7.60
CA LEU A 46 -4.23 -11.12 -8.91
C LEU A 46 -3.91 -9.61 -8.82
N LEU A 47 -4.67 -8.87 -8.02
CA LEU A 47 -4.46 -7.42 -7.85
C LEU A 47 -3.34 -7.09 -6.86
N SER A 48 -2.90 -8.06 -6.04
CA SER A 48 -1.85 -7.85 -5.05
C SER A 48 -0.53 -7.46 -5.68
N LEU A 49 -0.09 -8.17 -6.73
CA LEU A 49 1.19 -7.88 -7.39
C LEU A 49 1.25 -6.46 -8.00
N PRO A 50 0.28 -6.02 -8.83
CA PRO A 50 0.24 -4.65 -9.34
C PRO A 50 0.25 -3.60 -8.23
N PHE A 51 -0.55 -3.79 -7.17
CA PHE A 51 -0.62 -2.84 -6.06
C PHE A 51 0.64 -2.83 -5.21
N LEU A 52 1.32 -3.96 -5.07
CA LEU A 52 2.63 -4.04 -4.41
C LEU A 52 3.67 -3.24 -5.18
N VAL A 53 3.69 -3.35 -6.52
CA VAL A 53 4.60 -2.57 -7.37
C VAL A 53 4.35 -1.07 -7.22
N ILE A 54 3.08 -0.64 -7.24
CA ILE A 54 2.72 0.77 -7.04
C ILE A 54 3.08 1.23 -5.62
N LEU A 55 2.86 0.40 -4.61
CA LEU A 55 3.22 0.69 -3.22
C LEU A 55 4.73 0.91 -3.07
N ILE A 56 5.55 0.01 -3.60
CA ILE A 56 7.02 0.13 -3.57
C ILE A 56 7.46 1.37 -4.33
N PHE A 57 6.89 1.63 -5.51
CA PHE A 57 7.20 2.84 -6.28
C PHE A 57 6.86 4.12 -5.50
N ASN A 58 5.66 4.20 -4.91
CA ASN A 58 5.23 5.35 -4.10
C ASN A 58 6.13 5.54 -2.87
N PHE A 59 6.54 4.44 -2.22
CA PHE A 59 7.47 4.48 -1.10
C PHE A 59 8.83 5.07 -1.51
N LEU A 60 9.46 4.52 -2.55
CA LEU A 60 10.76 4.99 -3.03
C LEU A 60 10.70 6.43 -3.58
N TYR A 61 9.66 6.76 -4.34
CA TYR A 61 9.47 8.10 -4.90
C TYR A 61 9.28 9.14 -3.80
N SER A 62 8.41 8.87 -2.82
CA SER A 62 8.17 9.78 -1.70
C SER A 62 9.40 9.93 -0.80
N LEU A 63 10.15 8.86 -0.55
CA LEU A 63 11.42 8.90 0.18
C LEU A 63 12.43 9.81 -0.52
N TYR A 64 12.64 9.61 -1.81
CA TYR A 64 13.52 10.46 -2.61
C TYR A 64 13.09 11.94 -2.59
N LYS A 65 11.80 12.20 -2.77
CA LYS A 65 11.25 13.56 -2.76
C LYS A 65 11.29 14.20 -1.37
N LEU A 66 11.17 13.44 -0.29
CA LEU A 66 11.34 13.95 1.07
C LEU A 66 12.76 14.47 1.30
N ILE A 67 13.78 13.75 0.81
CA ILE A 67 15.17 14.18 0.92
C ILE A 67 15.41 15.51 0.18
N LYS A 68 14.78 15.69 -0.99
CA LYS A 68 14.99 16.87 -1.85
C LYS A 68 14.11 18.08 -1.52
N GLU A 69 12.81 17.89 -1.32
CA GLU A 69 11.81 18.96 -1.31
C GLU A 69 11.08 19.11 0.03
N LYS A 70 11.28 18.20 1.01
CA LYS A 70 10.71 18.23 2.38
C LYS A 70 9.23 18.68 2.46
N SER A 71 8.41 18.26 1.50
CA SER A 71 6.97 18.60 1.48
C SER A 71 6.15 17.71 2.40
N LYS A 72 5.17 18.30 3.09
CA LYS A 72 4.18 17.59 3.91
C LYS A 72 3.43 16.50 3.12
N MET A 73 3.23 16.71 1.82
CA MET A 73 2.54 15.74 0.98
C MET A 73 3.35 14.46 0.80
N TYR A 74 4.65 14.58 0.49
CA TYR A 74 5.53 13.41 0.35
C TYR A 74 5.69 12.68 1.69
N PHE A 75 5.69 13.42 2.81
CA PHE A 75 5.66 12.82 4.13
C PHE A 75 4.43 11.94 4.34
N LEU A 76 3.26 12.42 3.92
CA LEU A 76 2.01 11.68 4.05
C LEU A 76 2.00 10.42 3.16
N ILE A 77 2.41 10.54 1.90
CA ILE A 77 2.56 9.38 0.97
C ILE A 77 3.52 8.35 1.55
N PHE A 78 4.66 8.81 2.06
CA PHE A 78 5.67 7.95 2.69
C PHE A 78 5.09 7.22 3.89
N SER A 79 4.43 7.92 4.82
CA SER A 79 3.85 7.32 6.02
C SER A 79 2.77 6.28 5.69
N ILE A 80 1.86 6.56 4.74
CA ILE A 80 0.85 5.58 4.32
C ILE A 80 1.50 4.36 3.68
N SER A 81 2.52 4.58 2.84
CA SER A 81 3.23 3.48 2.18
C SER A 81 4.00 2.63 3.19
N LEU A 82 4.63 3.26 4.18
CA LEU A 82 5.34 2.59 5.27
C LEU A 82 4.38 1.74 6.12
N ILE A 83 3.21 2.27 6.49
CA ILE A 83 2.20 1.53 7.25
C ILE A 83 1.76 0.27 6.49
N ASN A 84 1.50 0.38 5.18
CA ASN A 84 1.15 -0.77 4.34
C ASN A 84 2.26 -1.82 4.33
N ILE A 85 3.52 -1.42 4.12
CA ILE A 85 4.67 -2.33 4.11
C ILE A 85 4.81 -3.04 5.46
N MET A 86 4.69 -2.31 6.57
CA MET A 86 4.76 -2.90 7.92
C MET A 86 3.62 -3.89 8.16
N MET A 87 2.38 -3.52 7.82
CA MET A 87 1.21 -4.38 7.96
C MET A 87 1.37 -5.69 7.16
N LEU A 88 1.78 -5.59 5.89
CA LEU A 88 2.04 -6.77 5.06
C LEU A 88 3.18 -7.62 5.63
N SER A 89 4.27 -7.00 6.08
CA SER A 89 5.41 -7.72 6.64
C SER A 89 5.05 -8.47 7.93
N ILE A 90 4.23 -7.87 8.79
CA ILE A 90 3.71 -8.50 10.01
C ILE A 90 2.81 -9.69 9.65
N ALA A 91 1.88 -9.50 8.71
CA ALA A 91 0.99 -10.58 8.27
C ALA A 91 1.78 -11.77 7.70
N THR A 92 2.78 -11.50 6.85
CA THR A 92 3.66 -12.55 6.30
C THR A 92 4.50 -13.23 7.40
N TYR A 93 5.01 -12.48 8.37
CA TYR A 93 5.79 -13.05 9.46
C TYR A 93 4.95 -13.97 10.35
N LEU A 94 3.72 -13.55 10.69
CA LEU A 94 2.81 -14.37 11.48
C LEU A 94 2.48 -15.69 10.78
N ASP A 95 2.19 -15.63 9.47
CA ASP A 95 1.91 -16.82 8.64
C ASP A 95 3.10 -17.79 8.57
N LEU A 96 4.35 -17.27 8.50
CA LEU A 96 5.57 -18.09 8.49
C LEU A 96 5.94 -18.70 9.86
N SER A 97 5.37 -18.17 10.95
CA SER A 97 5.72 -18.56 12.33
C SER A 97 4.82 -19.63 12.93
N ILE A 98 3.76 -20.01 12.23
CA ILE A 98 2.79 -21.06 12.58
C ILE A 98 3.16 -22.35 11.80
#